data_AF-A0A1U7JCI4-F1
#
_entry.id   AF-A0A1U7JCI4-F1
#
_cell.length_a   1.000
_cell.length_b   1.000
_cell.length_c   1.000
_cell.angle_alpha   90.00
_cell.angle_beta   90.00
_cell.angle_gamma   90.00
#
_symmetry.space_group_name_H-M   'P 1'
#
loop_
_entity.id
_entity.type
_entity.pdbx_description
1 polymer ?
#
loop_
_entity_poly.entity_id
_entity_poly.type
_entity_poly.pdbx_seq_one_letter_code
_entity_poly.pdbx_strand_id
1 'polypeptide(L)'
;MSDPHTVHDQSEAFSLMEKPETHGVSDVKRIDTHANVVFLAGEHAYKMKRAVKFPFLDYSTLDKREHACQREVELNRQYAPEIYLGVVPLTREEDGQLTLNGQGTPEEWAVHMVRFDEELGLDQICDHQGINDPLAEELARLMATAHKAAKPSDHERWIADLRNYVEQNRSAFEEFPAFFPKELAKDLSERAEKEHSRIAPFLRARGEKGYIRLTHGDAHLSNIVLIDNKPKLFDAVEFDDIIATGDILYDLAYLLLDLWEHDEMRAANRVLNRYLVATHDPYDLEALTCLPFFMMMRASIRAKIAASASLHKQGSEKARSEAQAQRYFRIACEALEPVQPQVIGVGGFSGTGKTTIARGLAPFIGRLPGAIHLRTDVERKLLLGLNETERAPAETYTKEVSNAVYDQVLTKAKTVLQTGHSVVVDGVFADPSERQALEDIARSTDASFSGLWLEAPQDIKSTRVTERRNDASDATADVVSRQNDMDPGLVSWTRLQTDADAVTVQLQALDLVL
;
A
#
# COMPACT_ATOMS: atom_id res chain seq x y z
N MET A 1 9.56 -10.92 35.38
CA MET A 1 9.07 -12.31 35.36
C MET A 1 9.50 -12.87 34.02
N SER A 2 10.15 -14.04 33.99
CA SER A 2 10.58 -14.68 32.75
C SER A 2 9.36 -14.92 31.86
N ASP A 3 9.44 -14.46 30.61
CA ASP A 3 8.45 -14.77 29.59
C ASP A 3 8.31 -16.31 29.51
N PRO A 4 7.09 -16.88 29.68
CA PRO A 4 6.87 -18.33 29.68
C PRO A 4 7.32 -19.03 28.39
N HIS A 5 7.56 -18.26 27.31
CA HIS A 5 8.06 -18.77 26.04
C HIS A 5 9.59 -18.82 25.94
N THR A 6 10.33 -18.24 26.88
CA THR A 6 11.80 -18.25 26.88
C THR A 6 12.32 -19.63 27.27
N VAL A 7 13.13 -20.25 26.41
CA VAL A 7 13.62 -21.62 26.60
C VAL A 7 15.12 -21.73 26.86
N HIS A 8 15.87 -20.63 26.69
CA HIS A 8 17.32 -20.58 26.94
C HIS A 8 17.72 -19.18 27.42
N ASP A 9 18.69 -19.10 28.32
CA ASP A 9 19.22 -17.82 28.81
C ASP A 9 20.25 -17.25 27.81
N GLN A 10 20.02 -16.02 27.36
CA GLN A 10 20.92 -15.29 26.45
C GLN A 10 21.55 -14.07 27.12
N SER A 11 21.46 -13.94 28.44
CA SER A 11 21.86 -12.74 29.18
C SER A 11 23.34 -12.38 28.98
N GLU A 12 24.23 -13.37 28.93
CA GLU A 12 25.65 -13.13 28.66
C GLU A 12 25.89 -12.61 27.24
N ALA A 13 25.22 -13.19 26.24
CA ALA A 13 25.30 -12.75 24.84
C ALA A 13 24.76 -11.33 24.66
N PHE A 14 23.62 -11.00 25.29
CA PHE A 14 23.11 -9.63 25.29
C PHE A 14 24.06 -8.67 26.01
N SER A 15 24.62 -9.08 27.15
CA SER A 15 25.59 -8.25 27.89
C SER A 15 26.87 -7.98 27.11
N LEU A 16 27.31 -8.92 26.26
CA LEU A 16 28.42 -8.69 25.33
C LEU A 16 28.04 -7.62 24.30
N MET A 17 26.85 -7.73 23.70
CA MET A 17 26.41 -6.84 22.63
C MET A 17 26.05 -5.43 23.11
N GLU A 18 25.72 -5.24 24.39
CA GLU A 18 25.50 -3.91 24.99
C GLU A 18 26.79 -3.12 25.25
N LYS A 19 27.96 -3.78 25.29
CA LYS A 19 29.23 -3.11 25.56
C LYS A 19 29.71 -2.32 24.34
N PRO A 20 29.93 -1.00 24.45
CA PRO A 20 30.47 -0.20 23.34
C PRO A 20 31.82 -0.69 22.82
N GLU A 21 32.66 -1.25 23.70
CA GLU A 21 33.98 -1.77 23.34
C GLU A 21 33.91 -2.99 22.39
N THR A 22 32.84 -3.79 22.48
CA THR A 22 32.59 -4.93 21.57
C THR A 22 32.53 -4.49 20.11
N HIS A 23 32.03 -3.26 19.87
CA HIS A 23 31.81 -2.71 18.53
C HIS A 23 32.81 -1.60 18.17
N GLY A 24 33.69 -1.21 19.10
CA GLY A 24 34.61 -0.09 18.91
C GLY A 24 33.92 1.27 18.84
N VAL A 25 32.80 1.45 19.54
CA VAL A 25 31.99 2.68 19.54
C VAL A 25 31.89 3.27 20.96
N SER A 26 31.25 4.44 21.11
CA SER A 26 31.08 5.10 22.41
C SER A 26 29.76 4.77 23.12
N ASP A 27 28.75 4.29 22.40
CA ASP A 27 27.43 3.98 22.93
C ASP A 27 26.73 2.90 22.09
N VAL A 28 25.82 2.15 22.73
CA VAL A 28 24.98 1.13 22.10
C VAL A 28 23.55 1.29 22.58
N LYS A 29 22.62 1.51 21.65
CA LYS A 29 21.18 1.52 21.94
C LYS A 29 20.60 0.12 21.72
N ARG A 30 19.94 -0.42 22.75
CA ARG A 30 19.21 -1.69 22.68
C ARG A 30 17.72 -1.45 22.38
N ILE A 31 17.17 -2.23 21.47
CA ILE A 31 15.75 -2.27 21.13
C ILE A 31 15.26 -3.70 21.28
N ASP A 32 14.22 -3.89 22.10
CA ASP A 32 13.64 -5.20 22.38
C ASP A 32 12.30 -5.37 21.68
N THR A 33 12.12 -6.50 20.99
CA THR A 33 10.81 -6.96 20.51
C THR A 33 10.47 -8.31 21.14
N HIS A 34 9.28 -8.86 20.85
CA HIS A 34 8.83 -10.15 21.37
C HIS A 34 9.71 -11.32 20.93
N ALA A 35 10.32 -11.24 19.74
CA ALA A 35 11.10 -12.32 19.14
C ALA A 35 12.56 -11.95 18.87
N ASN A 36 12.93 -10.67 18.93
CA ASN A 36 14.26 -10.19 18.56
C ASN A 36 14.80 -9.18 19.58
N VAL A 37 16.12 -9.02 19.59
CA VAL A 37 16.83 -7.91 20.27
C VAL A 37 17.76 -7.27 19.24
N VAL A 38 17.68 -5.95 19.07
CA VAL A 38 18.52 -5.19 18.13
C VAL A 38 19.46 -4.28 18.92
N PHE A 39 20.73 -4.29 18.55
CA PHE A 39 21.77 -3.43 19.11
C PHE A 39 22.24 -2.45 18.03
N LEU A 40 22.04 -1.16 18.26
CA LEU A 40 22.50 -0.09 17.37
C LEU A 40 23.84 0.44 17.87
N ALA A 41 24.91 0.21 17.11
CA ALA A 41 26.29 0.50 17.49
C ALA A 41 27.02 1.25 16.35
N GLY A 42 27.16 2.57 16.49
CA GLY A 42 27.77 3.40 15.43
C GLY A 42 26.98 3.31 14.12
N GLU A 43 27.68 2.97 13.02
CA GLU A 43 27.12 2.76 11.68
C GLU A 43 26.48 1.36 11.50
N HIS A 44 26.54 0.50 12.52
CA HIS A 44 26.07 -0.88 12.44
C HIS A 44 24.87 -1.14 13.35
N ALA A 45 24.08 -2.13 12.96
CA ALA A 45 23.05 -2.72 13.78
C ALA A 45 23.20 -4.25 13.80
N TYR A 46 22.89 -4.87 14.94
CA TYR A 46 22.95 -6.31 15.12
C TYR A 46 21.64 -6.83 15.68
N LYS A 47 20.94 -7.68 14.91
CA LYS A 47 19.64 -8.26 15.30
C LYS A 47 19.83 -9.72 15.71
N MET A 48 19.60 -10.00 16.99
CA MET A 48 19.63 -11.34 17.57
C MET A 48 18.22 -11.89 17.72
N LYS A 49 18.05 -13.20 17.45
CA LYS A 49 16.80 -13.91 17.72
C LYS A 49 16.73 -14.29 19.20
N ARG A 50 15.60 -14.04 19.86
CA ARG A 50 15.36 -14.53 21.22
C ARG A 50 15.23 -16.05 21.19
N ALA A 51 15.72 -16.71 22.22
CA ALA A 51 15.51 -18.14 22.41
C ALA A 51 14.09 -18.42 22.94
N VAL A 52 13.11 -18.30 22.05
CA VAL A 52 11.68 -18.40 22.35
C VAL A 52 10.99 -19.47 21.51
N LYS A 53 9.87 -19.98 22.01
CA LYS A 53 8.97 -20.86 21.26
C LYS A 53 7.50 -20.42 21.43
N PHE A 54 6.96 -19.83 20.38
CA PHE A 54 5.54 -19.48 20.23
C PHE A 54 4.84 -20.51 19.31
N PRO A 55 3.50 -20.57 19.29
CA PRO A 55 2.76 -21.46 18.40
C PRO A 55 3.06 -21.26 16.90
N PHE A 56 3.46 -20.05 16.51
CA PHE A 56 3.73 -19.62 15.14
C PHE A 56 5.22 -19.34 14.85
N LEU A 57 6.11 -19.48 15.85
CA LEU A 57 7.51 -19.10 15.73
C LEU A 57 8.39 -19.95 16.66
N ASP A 58 9.42 -20.58 16.12
CA ASP A 58 10.31 -21.45 16.89
C ASP A 58 11.78 -21.07 16.70
N TYR A 59 12.34 -20.38 17.69
CA TYR A 59 13.75 -20.02 17.82
C TYR A 59 14.43 -20.75 19.00
N SER A 60 13.89 -21.91 19.37
CA SER A 60 14.27 -22.60 20.61
C SER A 60 15.70 -23.10 20.66
N THR A 61 16.32 -23.41 19.51
CA THR A 61 17.69 -23.95 19.42
C THR A 61 18.61 -23.01 18.68
N LEU A 62 19.92 -23.15 18.90
CA LEU A 62 20.94 -22.36 18.21
C LEU A 62 20.84 -22.51 16.69
N ASP A 63 20.73 -23.75 16.19
CA ASP A 63 20.58 -24.05 14.75
C ASP A 63 19.36 -23.34 14.12
N LYS A 64 18.24 -23.25 14.86
CA LYS A 64 17.03 -22.56 14.38
C LYS A 64 17.26 -21.05 14.30
N ARG A 65 17.99 -20.48 15.25
CA ARG A 65 18.35 -19.05 15.24
C ARG A 65 19.36 -18.72 14.15
N GLU A 66 20.35 -19.59 13.92
CA GLU A 66 21.26 -19.49 12.78
C GLU A 66 20.49 -19.46 11.46
N HIS A 67 19.62 -20.47 11.26
CA HIS A 67 18.82 -20.58 10.05
C HIS A 67 17.92 -19.37 9.84
N ALA A 68 17.27 -18.88 10.92
CA ALA A 68 16.44 -17.68 10.86
C ALA A 68 17.24 -16.42 10.47
N CYS A 69 18.44 -16.22 11.04
CA CYS A 69 19.33 -15.12 10.65
C CYS A 69 19.74 -15.21 9.18
N GLN A 70 20.08 -16.40 8.69
CA GLN A 70 20.44 -16.63 7.29
C GLN A 70 19.27 -16.34 6.35
N ARG A 71 18.07 -16.81 6.73
CA ARG A 71 16.83 -16.61 5.99
C ARG A 71 16.43 -15.13 5.92
N GLU A 72 16.57 -14.39 7.02
CA GLU A 72 16.32 -12.94 7.05
C GLU A 72 17.22 -12.21 6.06
N VAL A 73 18.53 -12.52 6.05
CA VAL A 73 19.50 -11.93 5.11
C VAL A 73 19.17 -12.29 3.67
N GLU A 74 18.82 -13.54 3.39
CA GLU A 74 18.45 -14.00 2.04
C GLU A 74 17.23 -13.22 1.51
N LEU A 75 16.17 -13.13 2.31
CA LEU A 75 14.90 -12.52 1.91
C LEU A 75 14.97 -11.00 1.80
N ASN A 76 15.77 -10.34 2.64
CA ASN A 76 15.79 -8.90 2.66
C ASN A 76 16.86 -8.28 1.77
N ARG A 77 17.92 -9.02 1.38
CA ARG A 77 18.92 -8.53 0.42
C ARG A 77 18.36 -8.21 -0.97
N GLN A 78 17.25 -8.81 -1.37
CA GLN A 78 16.56 -8.43 -2.62
C GLN A 78 15.88 -7.06 -2.52
N TYR A 79 15.53 -6.61 -1.30
CA TYR A 79 14.84 -5.34 -1.07
C TYR A 79 15.82 -4.22 -0.68
N ALA A 80 16.74 -4.51 0.24
CA ALA A 80 17.69 -3.56 0.79
C ALA A 80 19.09 -4.20 0.97
N PRO A 81 19.80 -4.54 -0.12
CA PRO A 81 21.14 -5.14 -0.04
C PRO A 81 22.15 -4.26 0.71
N GLU A 82 21.94 -2.95 0.73
CA GLU A 82 22.73 -1.99 1.49
C GLU A 82 22.52 -2.06 3.01
N ILE A 83 21.37 -2.58 3.48
CA ILE A 83 21.10 -2.77 4.91
C ILE A 83 21.68 -4.10 5.40
N TYR A 84 21.54 -5.19 4.65
CA TYR A 84 21.82 -6.55 5.15
C TYR A 84 23.22 -7.06 4.76
N LEU A 85 24.19 -6.87 5.67
CA LEU A 85 25.60 -7.21 5.46
C LEU A 85 25.89 -8.70 5.58
N GLY A 86 25.20 -9.42 6.47
CA GLY A 86 25.38 -10.86 6.62
C GLY A 86 24.92 -11.40 7.98
N VAL A 87 25.43 -12.58 8.34
CA VAL A 87 25.22 -13.21 9.64
C VAL A 87 26.57 -13.34 10.33
N VAL A 88 26.64 -12.98 11.60
CA VAL A 88 27.86 -13.06 12.43
C VAL A 88 27.62 -13.92 13.66
N PRO A 89 28.54 -14.81 14.04
CA PRO A 89 28.44 -15.58 15.27
C PRO A 89 28.90 -14.76 16.48
N LEU A 90 28.40 -15.10 17.66
CA LEU A 90 29.03 -14.82 18.93
C LEU A 90 29.70 -16.11 19.38
N THR A 91 31.02 -16.10 19.52
CA THR A 91 31.83 -17.31 19.73
C THR A 91 32.44 -17.32 21.12
N ARG A 92 32.46 -18.51 21.74
CA ARG A 92 33.21 -18.79 22.95
C ARG A 92 34.64 -19.17 22.57
N GLU A 93 35.58 -18.30 22.92
CA GLU A 93 37.00 -18.50 22.66
C GLU A 93 37.63 -19.50 23.64
N GLU A 94 38.85 -19.97 23.36
CA GLU A 94 39.56 -20.94 24.20
C GLU A 94 39.80 -20.45 25.65
N ASP A 95 39.88 -19.13 25.84
CA ASP A 95 40.02 -18.49 27.15
C ASP A 95 38.69 -18.35 27.92
N GLY A 96 37.59 -18.81 27.33
CA GLY A 96 36.24 -18.76 27.88
C GLY A 96 35.53 -17.42 27.68
N GLN A 97 36.15 -16.43 27.03
CA GLN A 97 35.49 -15.16 26.73
C GLN A 97 34.55 -15.32 25.53
N LEU A 98 33.38 -14.68 25.62
CA LEU A 98 32.46 -14.55 24.49
C LEU A 98 32.88 -13.35 23.63
N THR A 99 33.05 -13.55 22.33
CA THR A 99 33.51 -12.54 21.37
C THR A 99 32.57 -12.45 20.18
N LEU A 100 32.31 -11.22 19.68
CA LEU A 100 31.57 -11.03 18.44
C LEU A 100 32.47 -11.37 17.25
N ASN A 101 32.00 -12.29 16.39
CA ASN A 101 32.68 -12.72 15.17
C ASN A 101 34.12 -13.24 15.41
N GLY A 102 34.33 -13.95 16.52
CA GLY A 102 35.60 -14.58 16.85
C GLY A 102 35.83 -15.91 16.11
N GLN A 103 36.79 -16.70 16.57
CA GLN A 103 37.20 -17.97 15.94
C GLN A 103 36.81 -19.21 16.77
N GLY A 104 36.25 -19.00 17.96
CA GLY A 104 35.81 -20.04 18.87
C GLY A 104 34.51 -20.73 18.44
N THR A 105 33.88 -21.43 19.39
CA THR A 105 32.63 -22.17 19.13
C THR A 105 31.44 -21.22 19.15
N PRO A 106 30.58 -21.16 18.10
CA PRO A 106 29.38 -20.33 18.13
C PRO A 106 28.44 -20.71 19.27
N GLU A 107 28.04 -19.73 20.08
CA GLU A 107 27.00 -19.86 21.11
C GLU A 107 25.75 -19.05 20.77
N GLU A 108 25.86 -18.07 19.86
CA GLU A 108 24.72 -17.31 19.38
C GLU A 108 24.97 -16.72 17.97
N TRP A 109 23.90 -16.25 17.32
CA TRP A 109 23.97 -15.62 16.00
C TRP A 109 23.26 -14.27 15.96
N ALA A 110 23.79 -13.35 15.15
CA ALA A 110 23.17 -12.07 14.87
C ALA A 110 23.17 -11.78 13.36
N VAL A 111 22.10 -11.15 12.88
CA VAL A 111 22.11 -10.48 11.57
C VAL A 111 22.90 -9.20 11.72
N HIS A 112 23.94 -9.02 10.90
CA HIS A 112 24.76 -7.81 10.84
C HIS A 112 24.21 -6.89 9.75
N MET A 113 23.90 -5.66 10.14
CA MET A 113 23.21 -4.68 9.31
C MET A 113 23.95 -3.34 9.32
N VAL A 114 23.74 -2.54 8.27
CA VAL A 114 24.00 -1.11 8.31
C VAL A 114 22.85 -0.45 9.06
N ARG A 115 23.19 0.36 10.07
CA ARG A 115 22.22 1.18 10.79
C ARG A 115 21.76 2.31 9.88
N PHE A 116 20.46 2.55 9.81
CA PHE A 116 19.89 3.76 9.25
C PHE A 116 19.28 4.64 10.35
N ASP A 117 19.02 5.90 10.00
CA ASP A 117 18.36 6.84 10.90
C ASP A 117 16.90 6.43 11.11
N GLU A 118 16.51 6.23 12.37
CA GLU A 118 15.16 5.81 12.75
C GLU A 118 14.10 6.84 12.33
N GLU A 119 14.47 8.13 12.23
CA GLU A 119 13.58 9.21 11.75
C GLU A 119 13.25 9.10 10.25
N LEU A 120 13.98 8.27 9.50
CA LEU A 120 13.74 7.99 8.08
C LEU A 120 12.83 6.76 7.86
N GLY A 121 12.35 6.12 8.93
CA GLY A 121 11.26 5.16 8.87
C GLY A 121 9.99 5.83 8.33
N LEU A 122 9.27 5.15 7.44
CA LEU A 122 8.14 5.76 6.74
C LEU A 122 6.97 6.07 7.68
N ASP A 123 6.84 5.35 8.78
CA ASP A 123 5.89 5.65 9.86
C ASP A 123 6.23 6.98 10.56
N GLN A 124 7.51 7.23 10.86
CA GLN A 124 7.97 8.50 11.44
C GLN A 124 7.79 9.66 10.46
N ILE A 125 8.12 9.45 9.19
CA ILE A 125 7.90 10.43 8.11
C ILE A 125 6.41 10.76 7.99
N CYS A 126 5.56 9.73 7.99
CA CYS A 126 4.11 9.89 7.93
C CYS A 126 3.61 10.75 9.10
N ASP A 127 3.99 10.41 10.33
CA ASP A 127 3.56 11.12 11.55
C ASP A 127 4.04 12.58 11.59
N HIS A 128 5.23 12.89 11.05
CA HIS A 128 5.84 14.22 11.17
C HIS A 128 5.52 15.17 10.02
N GLN A 129 5.45 14.68 8.79
CA GLN A 129 5.32 15.52 7.58
C GLN A 129 4.27 15.02 6.58
N GLY A 130 3.69 13.85 6.82
CA GLY A 130 2.78 13.19 5.88
C GLY A 130 3.47 12.63 4.64
N ILE A 131 2.70 11.97 3.78
CA ILE A 131 3.21 11.32 2.56
C ILE A 131 2.84 12.15 1.32
N ASN A 132 3.84 12.81 0.74
CA ASN A 132 3.63 13.62 -0.46
C ASN A 132 3.46 12.77 -1.75
N ASP A 133 2.92 13.40 -2.80
CA ASP A 133 2.62 12.75 -4.09
C ASP A 133 3.84 12.03 -4.73
N PRO A 134 5.05 12.63 -4.80
CA PRO A 134 6.23 11.94 -5.30
C PRO A 134 6.59 10.67 -4.51
N LEU A 135 6.51 10.73 -3.18
CA LEU A 135 6.81 9.58 -2.35
C LEU A 135 5.76 8.48 -2.53
N ALA A 136 4.46 8.82 -2.58
CA ALA A 136 3.40 7.85 -2.89
C ALA A 136 3.60 7.17 -4.25
N GLU A 137 4.10 7.89 -5.25
CA GLU A 137 4.48 7.32 -6.54
C GLU A 137 5.68 6.36 -6.48
N GLU A 138 6.70 6.69 -5.69
CA GLU A 138 7.83 5.78 -5.46
C GLU A 138 7.40 4.53 -4.69
N LEU A 139 6.49 4.65 -3.71
CA LEU A 139 5.94 3.52 -2.98
C LEU A 139 5.17 2.56 -3.89
N ALA A 140 4.37 3.10 -4.82
CA ALA A 140 3.70 2.29 -5.84
C ALA A 140 4.71 1.52 -6.73
N ARG A 141 5.79 2.19 -7.16
CA ARG A 141 6.86 1.55 -7.94
C ARG A 141 7.62 0.50 -7.15
N LEU A 142 7.90 0.75 -5.87
CA LEU A 142 8.55 -0.17 -4.95
C LEU A 142 7.73 -1.47 -4.84
N MET A 143 6.43 -1.36 -4.53
CA MET A 143 5.54 -2.51 -4.41
C MET A 143 5.38 -3.26 -5.74
N ALA A 144 5.19 -2.56 -6.86
CA ALA A 144 5.10 -3.20 -8.18
C ALA A 144 6.38 -3.98 -8.54
N THR A 145 7.55 -3.43 -8.21
CA THR A 145 8.86 -4.08 -8.43
C THR A 145 9.02 -5.32 -7.55
N ALA A 146 8.71 -5.19 -6.26
CA ALA A 146 8.76 -6.28 -5.29
C ALA A 146 7.83 -7.44 -5.71
N HIS A 147 6.58 -7.15 -6.06
CA HIS A 147 5.60 -8.15 -6.47
C HIS A 147 5.98 -8.85 -7.78
N LYS A 148 6.56 -8.11 -8.74
CA LYS A 148 7.06 -8.69 -9.99
C LYS A 148 8.20 -9.67 -9.74
N ALA A 149 9.11 -9.37 -8.81
CA ALA A 149 10.24 -10.21 -8.44
C ALA A 149 9.87 -11.40 -7.53
N ALA A 150 8.77 -11.29 -6.79
CA ALA A 150 8.29 -12.33 -5.89
C ALA A 150 8.01 -13.66 -6.62
N LYS A 151 8.37 -14.77 -6.00
CA LYS A 151 8.24 -16.12 -6.59
C LYS A 151 6.80 -16.62 -6.46
N PRO A 152 6.18 -17.16 -7.52
CA PRO A 152 4.90 -17.89 -7.40
C PRO A 152 4.98 -18.98 -6.33
N SER A 153 3.92 -19.15 -5.57
CA SER A 153 3.82 -20.09 -4.44
C SER A 153 2.58 -20.98 -4.58
N ASP A 154 2.40 -21.91 -3.65
CA ASP A 154 1.23 -22.79 -3.58
C ASP A 154 -0.01 -21.97 -3.22
N HIS A 155 -0.85 -21.73 -4.24
CA HIS A 155 -2.07 -20.95 -4.10
C HIS A 155 -3.20 -21.70 -3.39
N GLU A 156 -3.27 -23.03 -3.51
CA GLU A 156 -4.36 -23.80 -2.92
C GLU A 156 -4.30 -23.74 -1.40
N ARG A 157 -3.08 -23.89 -0.85
CA ARG A 157 -2.83 -23.78 0.59
C ARG A 157 -3.26 -22.42 1.14
N TRP A 158 -2.77 -21.33 0.55
CA TRP A 158 -3.08 -19.99 1.03
C TRP A 158 -4.57 -19.67 0.96
N ILE A 159 -5.24 -20.02 -0.14
CA ILE A 159 -6.69 -19.82 -0.29
C ILE A 159 -7.47 -20.61 0.78
N ALA A 160 -7.04 -21.83 1.11
CA ALA A 160 -7.67 -22.62 2.16
C ALA A 160 -7.51 -21.98 3.55
N ASP A 161 -6.33 -21.39 3.82
CA ASP A 161 -6.01 -20.76 5.10
C ASP A 161 -6.74 -19.44 5.36
N LEU A 162 -7.20 -18.73 4.33
CA LEU A 162 -7.99 -17.51 4.49
C LEU A 162 -9.25 -17.73 5.36
N ARG A 163 -9.90 -18.88 5.24
CA ARG A 163 -11.04 -19.24 6.12
C ARG A 163 -10.60 -19.36 7.58
N ASN A 164 -9.45 -19.98 7.82
CA ASN A 164 -8.90 -20.13 9.16
C ASN A 164 -8.60 -18.76 9.77
N TYR A 165 -8.06 -17.82 8.99
CA TYR A 165 -7.80 -16.46 9.45
C TYR A 165 -9.09 -15.68 9.75
N VAL A 166 -10.15 -15.85 8.97
CA VAL A 166 -11.47 -15.26 9.29
C VAL A 166 -11.99 -15.79 10.63
N GLU A 167 -11.91 -17.09 10.87
CA GLU A 167 -12.34 -17.69 12.14
C GLU A 167 -11.47 -17.26 13.34
N GLN A 168 -10.16 -17.15 13.14
CA GLN A 168 -9.25 -16.62 14.16
C GLN A 168 -9.56 -15.15 14.48
N ASN A 169 -9.92 -14.34 13.48
CA ASN A 169 -10.31 -12.95 13.70
C ASN A 169 -11.61 -12.88 14.51
N ARG A 170 -12.61 -13.69 14.16
CA ARG A 170 -13.85 -13.83 14.94
C ARG A 170 -13.57 -14.19 16.40
N SER A 171 -12.78 -15.24 16.63
CA SER A 171 -12.41 -15.69 17.98
C SER A 171 -11.71 -14.58 18.78
N ALA A 172 -10.76 -13.88 18.14
CA ALA A 172 -10.07 -12.75 18.77
C ALA A 172 -11.03 -11.59 19.09
N PHE A 173 -12.00 -11.29 18.22
CA PHE A 173 -12.97 -10.24 18.52
C PHE A 173 -13.86 -10.58 19.72
N GLU A 174 -14.22 -11.86 19.87
CA GLU A 174 -14.98 -12.36 21.03
C GLU A 174 -14.17 -12.33 22.34
N GLU A 175 -12.84 -12.50 22.27
CA GLU A 175 -11.93 -12.45 23.42
C GLU A 175 -11.76 -11.04 23.99
N PHE A 176 -11.86 -10.01 23.15
CA PHE A 176 -11.63 -8.61 23.53
C PHE A 176 -12.87 -7.69 23.33
N PRO A 177 -13.99 -7.94 24.03
CA PRO A 177 -15.24 -7.22 23.82
C PRO A 177 -15.18 -5.73 24.23
N ALA A 178 -14.15 -5.32 24.98
CA ALA A 178 -13.91 -3.93 25.33
C ALA A 178 -13.41 -3.08 24.15
N PHE A 179 -12.74 -3.70 23.17
CA PHE A 179 -12.26 -3.03 21.96
C PHE A 179 -13.19 -3.28 20.77
N PHE A 180 -13.86 -4.43 20.76
CA PHE A 180 -14.67 -4.89 19.64
C PHE A 180 -16.13 -5.09 20.11
N PRO A 181 -17.02 -4.11 19.89
CA PRO A 181 -18.42 -4.21 20.31
C PRO A 181 -19.07 -5.45 19.69
N LYS A 182 -19.69 -6.28 20.54
CA LYS A 182 -20.19 -7.62 20.19
C LYS A 182 -21.05 -7.65 18.92
N GLU A 183 -22.00 -6.71 18.78
CA GLU A 183 -22.88 -6.68 17.61
C GLU A 183 -22.12 -6.31 16.33
N LEU A 184 -21.17 -5.38 16.38
CA LEU A 184 -20.33 -5.02 15.24
C LEU A 184 -19.36 -6.16 14.89
N ALA A 185 -18.78 -6.82 15.88
CA ALA A 185 -17.87 -7.95 15.66
C ALA A 185 -18.57 -9.13 15.01
N LYS A 186 -19.80 -9.43 15.46
CA LYS A 186 -20.66 -10.45 14.87
C LYS A 186 -21.00 -10.10 13.41
N ASP A 187 -21.46 -8.89 13.16
CA ASP A 187 -21.84 -8.44 11.83
C ASP A 187 -20.63 -8.38 10.86
N LEU A 188 -19.46 -7.92 11.31
CA LEU A 188 -18.21 -8.01 10.53
C LEU A 188 -17.85 -9.46 10.18
N SER A 189 -17.97 -10.38 11.14
CA SER A 189 -17.67 -11.80 10.93
C SER A 189 -18.61 -12.43 9.89
N GLU A 190 -19.92 -12.16 9.99
CA GLU A 190 -20.92 -12.62 9.02
C GLU A 190 -20.67 -12.04 7.62
N ARG A 191 -20.31 -10.75 7.53
CA ARG A 191 -19.92 -10.11 6.26
C ARG A 191 -18.63 -10.70 5.68
N ALA A 192 -17.63 -10.96 6.51
CA ALA A 192 -16.36 -11.57 6.09
C ALA A 192 -16.55 -12.99 5.55
N GLU A 193 -17.37 -13.82 6.19
CA GLU A 193 -17.69 -15.17 5.72
C GLU A 193 -18.42 -15.16 4.36
N LYS A 194 -19.41 -14.27 4.23
CA LYS A 194 -20.16 -14.07 2.97
C LYS A 194 -19.25 -13.59 1.85
N GLU A 195 -18.40 -12.60 2.15
CA GLU A 195 -17.49 -12.03 1.18
C GLU A 195 -16.43 -13.03 0.74
N HIS A 196 -15.80 -13.74 1.68
CA HIS A 196 -14.87 -14.83 1.39
C HIS A 196 -15.48 -15.87 0.44
N SER A 197 -16.74 -16.24 0.67
CA SER A 197 -17.47 -17.17 -0.20
C SER A 197 -17.72 -16.58 -1.60
N ARG A 198 -18.06 -15.28 -1.68
CA ARG A 198 -18.29 -14.55 -2.93
C ARG A 198 -17.02 -14.44 -3.77
N ILE A 199 -15.88 -14.15 -3.15
CA ILE A 199 -14.61 -13.91 -3.86
C ILE A 199 -13.80 -15.19 -4.15
N ALA A 200 -14.14 -16.33 -3.55
CA ALA A 200 -13.40 -17.58 -3.72
C ALA A 200 -13.12 -18.00 -5.18
N PRO A 201 -14.05 -17.84 -6.15
CA PRO A 201 -13.75 -18.10 -7.56
C PRO A 201 -12.70 -17.15 -8.14
N PHE A 202 -12.71 -15.87 -7.74
CA PHE A 202 -11.73 -14.87 -8.18
C PHE A 202 -10.35 -15.16 -7.59
N LEU A 203 -10.27 -15.55 -6.31
CA LEU A 203 -9.02 -15.97 -5.68
C LEU A 203 -8.39 -17.17 -6.39
N ARG A 204 -9.19 -18.18 -6.76
CA ARG A 204 -8.70 -19.33 -7.54
C ARG A 204 -8.17 -18.90 -8.92
N ALA A 205 -8.95 -18.09 -9.65
CA ALA A 205 -8.51 -17.57 -10.94
C ALA A 205 -7.22 -16.75 -10.85
N ARG A 206 -7.01 -16.03 -9.73
CA ARG A 206 -5.77 -15.30 -9.47
C ARG A 206 -4.61 -16.23 -9.13
N GLY A 207 -4.85 -17.28 -8.34
CA GLY A 207 -3.87 -18.34 -8.06
C GLY A 207 -3.39 -19.04 -9.33
N GLU A 208 -4.31 -19.44 -10.21
CA GLU A 208 -4.02 -20.08 -11.50
C GLU A 208 -3.18 -19.18 -12.43
N LYS A 209 -3.33 -17.85 -12.32
CA LYS A 209 -2.54 -16.85 -13.06
C LYS A 209 -1.20 -16.50 -12.39
N GLY A 210 -0.88 -17.09 -11.23
CA GLY A 210 0.39 -16.89 -10.54
C GLY A 210 0.49 -15.59 -9.74
N TYR A 211 -0.64 -15.04 -9.27
CA TYR A 211 -0.66 -13.85 -8.41
C TYR A 211 -0.46 -14.15 -6.93
N ILE A 212 -0.55 -15.42 -6.52
CA ILE A 212 -0.21 -15.83 -5.16
C ILE A 212 1.28 -16.18 -5.13
N ARG A 213 2.03 -15.39 -4.35
CA ARG A 213 3.49 -15.36 -4.38
C ARG A 213 4.05 -15.30 -2.96
N LEU A 214 5.31 -15.68 -2.81
CA LEU A 214 6.10 -15.41 -1.60
C LEU A 214 6.49 -13.92 -1.62
N THR A 215 5.66 -13.10 -0.97
CA THR A 215 5.76 -11.63 -0.95
C THR A 215 6.59 -11.12 0.22
N HIS A 216 6.55 -9.82 0.53
CA HIS A 216 7.15 -9.30 1.76
C HIS A 216 6.43 -9.82 3.01
N GLY A 217 5.10 -9.97 2.94
CA GLY A 217 4.25 -10.49 4.00
C GLY A 217 3.84 -9.46 5.05
N ASP A 218 4.68 -8.45 5.27
CA ASP A 218 4.51 -7.40 6.30
C ASP A 218 4.90 -5.99 5.80
N ALA A 219 4.55 -5.63 4.55
CA ALA A 219 4.92 -4.36 3.92
C ALA A 219 4.09 -3.15 4.40
N HIS A 220 4.20 -2.81 5.69
CA HIS A 220 3.58 -1.62 6.31
C HIS A 220 4.61 -0.50 6.54
N LEU A 221 4.17 0.69 7.00
CA LEU A 221 5.04 1.88 7.02
C LEU A 221 6.31 1.70 7.87
N SER A 222 6.22 1.09 9.06
CA SER A 222 7.41 0.84 9.89
C SER A 222 8.40 -0.18 9.30
N ASN A 223 8.06 -0.88 8.21
CA ASN A 223 8.94 -1.80 7.47
C ASN A 223 9.37 -1.21 6.11
N ILE A 224 9.25 0.11 5.97
CA ILE A 224 9.76 0.88 4.83
C ILE A 224 10.63 2.02 5.36
N VAL A 225 11.82 2.19 4.79
CA VAL A 225 12.76 3.26 5.18
C VAL A 225 13.19 4.06 3.95
N LEU A 226 13.45 5.36 4.11
CA LEU A 226 14.11 6.16 3.08
C LEU A 226 15.63 6.04 3.18
N ILE A 227 16.25 5.50 2.13
CA ILE A 227 17.70 5.49 1.93
C ILE A 227 18.01 6.23 0.63
N ASP A 228 18.89 7.22 0.70
CA ASP A 228 19.20 8.11 -0.45
C ASP A 228 17.95 8.69 -1.11
N ASN A 229 16.96 9.10 -0.30
CA ASN A 229 15.64 9.58 -0.70
C ASN A 229 14.80 8.58 -1.52
N LYS A 230 15.08 7.28 -1.40
CA LYS A 230 14.30 6.21 -2.04
C LYS A 230 13.72 5.26 -1.00
N PRO A 231 12.44 4.89 -1.09
CA PRO A 231 11.85 3.94 -0.17
C PRO A 231 12.40 2.53 -0.42
N LYS A 232 12.72 1.83 0.67
CA LYS A 232 13.22 0.45 0.68
C LYS A 232 12.42 -0.37 1.68
N LEU A 233 11.97 -1.54 1.24
CA LEU A 233 11.40 -2.55 2.13
C LEU A 233 12.51 -3.19 2.97
N PHE A 234 12.23 -3.46 4.24
CA PHE A 234 13.09 -4.22 5.13
C PHE A 234 12.24 -5.00 6.14
N ASP A 235 12.86 -5.98 6.80
CA ASP A 235 12.20 -6.87 7.77
C ASP A 235 11.03 -7.69 7.18
N ALA A 236 11.23 -8.24 5.99
CA ALA A 236 10.32 -9.22 5.39
C ALA A 236 10.19 -10.47 6.28
N VAL A 237 8.97 -11.02 6.34
CA VAL A 237 8.65 -12.21 7.14
C VAL A 237 9.55 -13.38 6.75
N GLU A 238 10.41 -13.80 7.66
CA GLU A 238 11.46 -14.80 7.43
C GLU A 238 11.17 -16.16 8.07
N PHE A 239 10.24 -16.22 9.01
CA PHE A 239 10.05 -17.39 9.87
C PHE A 239 8.97 -18.36 9.39
N ASP A 240 8.08 -17.94 8.50
CA ASP A 240 7.02 -18.78 7.96
C ASP A 240 6.62 -18.36 6.54
N ASP A 241 7.01 -19.15 5.56
CA ASP A 241 6.66 -18.94 4.14
C ASP A 241 5.14 -18.94 3.90
N ILE A 242 4.34 -19.59 4.75
CA ILE A 242 2.88 -19.59 4.66
C ILE A 242 2.33 -18.21 4.98
N ILE A 243 2.88 -17.57 6.02
CA ILE A 243 2.50 -16.21 6.45
C ILE A 243 2.97 -15.18 5.42
N ALA A 244 4.17 -15.37 4.85
CA ALA A 244 4.72 -14.50 3.81
C ALA A 244 4.08 -14.70 2.42
N THR A 245 3.43 -15.85 2.21
CA THR A 245 2.72 -16.15 0.96
C THR A 245 1.36 -15.45 0.94
N GLY A 246 1.04 -14.83 -0.18
CA GLY A 246 -0.30 -14.32 -0.43
C GLY A 246 -0.48 -13.75 -1.81
N ASP A 247 -1.70 -13.31 -2.10
CA ASP A 247 -1.95 -12.50 -3.29
C ASP A 247 -1.13 -11.20 -3.24
N ILE A 248 -0.55 -10.77 -4.36
CA ILE A 248 0.18 -9.49 -4.42
C ILE A 248 -0.67 -8.29 -3.99
N LEU A 249 -1.99 -8.30 -4.19
CA LEU A 249 -2.86 -7.24 -3.68
C LEU A 249 -3.13 -7.38 -2.18
N TYR A 250 -2.98 -8.58 -1.61
CA TYR A 250 -3.05 -8.79 -0.16
C TYR A 250 -1.80 -8.24 0.56
N ASP A 251 -0.65 -8.28 -0.09
CA ASP A 251 0.58 -7.60 0.37
C ASP A 251 0.46 -6.08 0.18
N LEU A 252 0.02 -5.61 -1.00
CA LEU A 252 -0.25 -4.17 -1.26
C LEU A 252 -1.25 -3.58 -0.25
N ALA A 253 -2.32 -4.32 0.07
CA ALA A 253 -3.36 -3.88 1.00
C ALA A 253 -2.80 -3.52 2.38
N TYR A 254 -1.64 -4.06 2.76
CA TYR A 254 -1.03 -3.72 4.04
C TYR A 254 -0.51 -2.28 4.05
N LEU A 255 0.22 -1.87 3.02
CA LEU A 255 0.67 -0.49 2.85
C LEU A 255 -0.53 0.47 2.73
N LEU A 256 -1.53 0.10 1.93
CA LEU A 256 -2.74 0.92 1.74
C LEU A 256 -3.51 1.11 3.05
N LEU A 257 -3.65 0.03 3.83
CA LEU A 257 -4.28 0.07 5.14
C LEU A 257 -3.53 1.01 6.09
N ASP A 258 -2.21 0.90 6.14
CA ASP A 258 -1.41 1.66 7.10
C ASP A 258 -1.40 3.15 6.74
N LEU A 259 -1.34 3.51 5.45
CA LEU A 259 -1.59 4.89 5.00
C LEU A 259 -3.00 5.37 5.39
N TRP A 260 -4.03 4.55 5.18
CA TRP A 260 -5.40 4.90 5.58
C TRP A 260 -5.52 5.09 7.10
N GLU A 261 -4.85 4.24 7.88
CA GLU A 261 -4.72 4.39 9.32
C GLU A 261 -3.78 5.50 9.74
N HIS A 262 -3.15 6.27 8.85
CA HIS A 262 -2.49 7.52 9.24
C HIS A 262 -3.26 8.75 8.72
N ASP A 263 -4.52 8.56 8.33
CA ASP A 263 -5.35 9.58 7.67
C ASP A 263 -4.76 10.10 6.33
N GLU A 264 -3.80 9.35 5.77
CA GLU A 264 -3.14 9.62 4.48
C GLU A 264 -3.96 9.07 3.30
N MET A 265 -5.27 9.37 3.28
CA MET A 265 -6.21 8.89 2.26
C MET A 265 -5.74 9.24 0.84
N ARG A 266 -5.17 10.44 0.67
CA ARG A 266 -4.60 10.91 -0.60
C ARG A 266 -3.44 10.04 -1.05
N ALA A 267 -2.50 9.72 -0.15
CA ALA A 267 -1.37 8.87 -0.46
C ALA A 267 -1.81 7.42 -0.72
N ALA A 268 -2.73 6.86 0.08
CA ALA A 268 -3.27 5.51 -0.12
C ALA A 268 -3.91 5.37 -1.53
N ASN A 269 -4.79 6.30 -1.90
CA ASN A 269 -5.40 6.33 -3.22
C ASN A 269 -4.36 6.49 -4.34
N ARG A 270 -3.35 7.35 -4.11
CA ARG A 270 -2.27 7.59 -5.07
C ARG A 270 -1.43 6.33 -5.28
N VAL A 271 -1.06 5.62 -4.21
CA VAL A 271 -0.32 4.36 -4.28
C VAL A 271 -1.10 3.34 -5.09
N LEU A 272 -2.39 3.13 -4.80
CA LEU A 272 -3.22 2.19 -5.54
C LEU A 272 -3.27 2.54 -7.04
N ASN A 273 -3.61 3.77 -7.38
CA ASN A 273 -3.75 4.19 -8.78
C ASN A 273 -2.43 4.10 -9.54
N ARG A 274 -1.31 4.47 -8.92
CA ARG A 274 0.01 4.40 -9.54
C ARG A 274 0.52 2.97 -9.63
N TYR A 275 0.14 2.10 -8.72
CA TYR A 275 0.45 0.68 -8.76
C TYR A 275 -0.21 0.03 -9.99
N LEU A 276 -1.52 0.26 -10.19
CA LEU A 276 -2.27 -0.26 -11.35
C LEU A 276 -1.72 0.25 -12.68
N VAL A 277 -1.19 1.48 -12.72
CA VAL A 277 -0.49 2.00 -13.89
C VAL A 277 0.86 1.30 -14.06
N ALA A 278 1.67 1.16 -13.02
CA ALA A 278 3.04 0.65 -13.11
C ALA A 278 3.14 -0.84 -13.49
N THR A 279 2.16 -1.65 -13.09
CA THR A 279 2.10 -3.08 -13.43
C THR A 279 1.72 -3.32 -14.90
N HIS A 280 0.86 -2.46 -15.46
CA HIS A 280 0.23 -2.63 -16.77
C HIS A 280 -0.41 -4.03 -16.96
N ASP A 281 -0.88 -4.64 -15.87
CA ASP A 281 -1.43 -5.99 -15.92
C ASP A 281 -2.92 -5.94 -16.34
N PRO A 282 -3.34 -6.70 -17.37
CA PRO A 282 -4.72 -6.68 -17.84
C PRO A 282 -5.74 -7.20 -16.82
N TYR A 283 -5.30 -7.92 -15.78
CA TYR A 283 -6.18 -8.53 -14.77
C TYR A 283 -6.26 -7.71 -13.46
N ASP A 284 -5.49 -6.63 -13.34
CA ASP A 284 -5.43 -5.85 -12.10
C ASP A 284 -6.76 -5.15 -11.77
N LEU A 285 -7.49 -4.66 -12.77
CA LEU A 285 -8.79 -4.01 -12.54
C LEU A 285 -9.83 -5.02 -12.03
N GLU A 286 -9.85 -6.24 -12.56
CA GLU A 286 -10.77 -7.29 -12.08
C GLU A 286 -10.41 -7.73 -10.66
N ALA A 287 -9.11 -7.70 -10.33
CA ALA A 287 -8.58 -8.07 -9.02
C ALA A 287 -9.04 -7.16 -7.89
N LEU A 288 -9.48 -5.93 -8.20
CA LEU A 288 -10.12 -5.03 -7.24
C LEU A 288 -11.34 -5.67 -6.57
N THR A 289 -11.95 -6.69 -7.17
CA THR A 289 -13.03 -7.48 -6.54
C THR A 289 -12.62 -8.06 -5.18
N CYS A 290 -11.33 -8.37 -4.97
CA CYS A 290 -10.79 -8.96 -3.75
C CYS A 290 -10.24 -7.92 -2.75
N LEU A 291 -9.95 -6.70 -3.20
CA LEU A 291 -9.30 -5.67 -2.38
C LEU A 291 -10.04 -5.32 -1.07
N PRO A 292 -11.39 -5.19 -1.04
CA PRO A 292 -12.12 -4.88 0.19
C PRO A 292 -11.92 -5.96 1.26
N PHE A 293 -11.93 -7.23 0.86
CA PHE A 293 -11.64 -8.36 1.74
C PHE A 293 -10.20 -8.33 2.24
N PHE A 294 -9.23 -8.02 1.37
CA PHE A 294 -7.82 -7.93 1.76
C PHE A 294 -7.55 -6.80 2.76
N MET A 295 -8.14 -5.62 2.54
CA MET A 295 -8.08 -4.49 3.47
C MET A 295 -8.70 -4.86 4.82
N MET A 296 -9.88 -5.49 4.82
CA MET A 296 -10.54 -6.00 6.03
C MET A 296 -9.67 -7.00 6.80
N MET A 297 -9.07 -7.96 6.09
CA MET A 297 -8.25 -9.00 6.71
C MET A 297 -7.01 -8.41 7.38
N ARG A 298 -6.28 -7.51 6.70
CA ARG A 298 -5.12 -6.81 7.27
C ARG A 298 -5.53 -5.96 8.47
N ALA A 299 -6.64 -5.24 8.37
CA ALA A 299 -7.17 -4.41 9.46
C ALA A 299 -7.55 -5.28 10.67
N SER A 300 -8.21 -6.41 10.45
CA SER A 300 -8.58 -7.36 11.51
C SER A 300 -7.37 -7.94 12.22
N ILE A 301 -6.31 -8.28 11.48
CA ILE A 301 -5.04 -8.78 12.04
C ILE A 301 -4.37 -7.71 12.90
N ARG A 302 -4.30 -6.46 12.41
CA ARG A 302 -3.72 -5.36 13.19
C ARG A 302 -4.54 -5.01 14.43
N ALA A 303 -5.87 -5.05 14.33
CA ALA A 303 -6.77 -4.83 15.45
C ALA A 303 -6.50 -5.83 16.58
N LYS A 304 -6.45 -7.15 16.28
CA LYS A 304 -6.20 -8.18 17.31
C LYS A 304 -4.79 -8.11 17.89
N ILE A 305 -3.77 -7.80 17.08
CA ILE A 305 -2.40 -7.63 17.56
C ILE A 305 -2.32 -6.44 18.53
N ALA A 306 -2.91 -5.30 18.17
CA ALA A 306 -2.92 -4.11 19.03
C ALA A 306 -3.71 -4.34 20.34
N ALA A 307 -4.82 -5.08 20.28
CA ALA A 307 -5.59 -5.49 21.47
C ALA A 307 -4.75 -6.38 22.39
N SER A 308 -4.12 -7.43 21.85
CA SER A 308 -3.26 -8.33 22.61
C SER A 308 -2.05 -7.59 23.22
N ALA A 309 -1.38 -6.74 22.45
CA ALA A 309 -0.25 -5.95 22.93
C ALA A 309 -0.61 -5.00 24.08
N SER A 310 -1.87 -4.52 24.14
CA SER A 310 -2.33 -3.64 25.22
C SER A 310 -2.30 -4.31 26.60
N LEU A 311 -2.41 -5.63 26.68
CA LEU A 311 -2.39 -6.40 27.94
C LEU A 311 -1.05 -6.34 28.65
N HIS A 312 0.04 -6.12 27.90
CA HIS A 312 1.41 -6.13 28.40
C HIS A 312 2.00 -4.71 28.54
N LYS A 313 1.23 -3.68 28.20
CA LYS A 313 1.64 -2.26 28.26
C LYS A 313 0.99 -1.54 29.45
N GLN A 314 1.55 -0.39 29.82
CA GLN A 314 1.02 0.46 30.90
C GLN A 314 0.98 1.93 30.46
N GLY A 315 0.19 2.74 31.16
CA GLY A 315 0.13 4.20 30.95
C GLY A 315 -0.27 4.59 29.52
N SER A 316 0.47 5.54 28.95
CA SER A 316 0.22 6.09 27.60
C SER A 316 0.39 5.05 26.49
N GLU A 317 1.33 4.12 26.62
CA GLU A 317 1.55 3.06 25.63
C GLU A 317 0.37 2.10 25.55
N LYS A 318 -0.23 1.77 26.70
CA LYS A 318 -1.46 0.99 26.75
C LYS A 318 -2.59 1.73 26.02
N ALA A 319 -2.84 2.99 26.38
CA ALA A 319 -3.89 3.79 25.76
C ALA A 319 -3.71 3.91 24.23
N ARG A 320 -2.46 4.08 23.73
CA ARG A 320 -2.16 4.08 22.29
C ARG A 320 -2.52 2.76 21.63
N SER A 321 -2.15 1.63 22.25
CA SER A 321 -2.44 0.28 21.74
C SER A 321 -3.95 0.00 21.69
N GLU A 322 -4.70 0.43 22.72
CA GLU A 322 -6.16 0.30 22.78
C GLU A 322 -6.85 1.14 21.69
N ALA A 323 -6.43 2.38 21.50
CA ALA A 323 -6.94 3.27 20.46
C ALA A 323 -6.67 2.71 19.06
N GLN A 324 -5.45 2.17 18.84
CA GLN A 324 -5.08 1.55 17.56
C GLN A 324 -5.91 0.29 17.28
N ALA A 325 -6.17 -0.55 18.30
CA ALA A 325 -7.03 -1.72 18.17
C ALA A 325 -8.45 -1.34 17.69
N GLN A 326 -9.05 -0.33 18.32
CA GLN A 326 -10.37 0.17 17.95
C GLN A 326 -10.38 0.79 16.55
N ARG A 327 -9.32 1.52 16.18
CA ARG A 327 -9.24 2.18 14.87
C ARG A 327 -9.13 1.18 13.74
N TYR A 328 -8.23 0.20 13.82
CA TYR A 328 -8.15 -0.85 12.82
C TYR A 328 -9.44 -1.67 12.74
N PHE A 329 -10.13 -1.93 13.87
CA PHE A 329 -11.43 -2.59 13.84
C PHE A 329 -12.49 -1.78 13.08
N ARG A 330 -12.54 -0.45 13.26
CA ARG A 330 -13.43 0.42 12.46
C ARG A 330 -13.10 0.35 10.97
N ILE A 331 -11.81 0.39 10.60
CA ILE A 331 -11.39 0.26 9.20
C ILE A 331 -11.80 -1.12 8.63
N ALA A 332 -11.69 -2.19 9.43
CA ALA A 332 -12.15 -3.52 9.02
C ALA A 332 -13.65 -3.56 8.72
N CYS A 333 -14.47 -2.91 9.55
CA CYS A 333 -15.91 -2.74 9.30
C CYS A 333 -16.18 -1.92 8.04
N GLU A 334 -15.50 -0.77 7.90
CA GLU A 334 -15.65 0.14 6.75
C GLU A 334 -15.28 -0.55 5.42
N ALA A 335 -14.23 -1.37 5.43
CA ALA A 335 -13.75 -2.08 4.25
C ALA A 335 -14.80 -3.02 3.63
N LEU A 336 -15.73 -3.56 4.43
CA LEU A 336 -16.82 -4.43 3.96
C LEU A 336 -18.20 -3.75 4.00
N GLU A 337 -18.26 -2.45 4.27
CA GLU A 337 -19.51 -1.70 4.21
C GLU A 337 -20.03 -1.68 2.76
N PRO A 338 -21.32 -2.00 2.51
CA PRO A 338 -21.90 -1.87 1.19
C PRO A 338 -21.88 -0.41 0.73
N VAL A 339 -21.17 -0.12 -0.36
CA VAL A 339 -21.12 1.21 -0.98
C VAL A 339 -21.63 1.12 -2.41
N GLN A 340 -22.58 2.00 -2.78
CA GLN A 340 -22.99 2.17 -4.17
C GLN A 340 -21.83 2.80 -4.96
N PRO A 341 -21.33 2.15 -6.03
CA PRO A 341 -20.28 2.73 -6.86
C PRO A 341 -20.72 4.04 -7.51
N GLN A 342 -19.76 4.94 -7.72
CA GLN A 342 -19.97 6.24 -8.35
C GLN A 342 -19.09 6.38 -9.60
N VAL A 343 -19.60 7.09 -10.60
CA VAL A 343 -18.87 7.51 -11.79
C VAL A 343 -18.78 9.03 -11.77
N ILE A 344 -17.56 9.56 -11.66
CA ILE A 344 -17.30 10.99 -11.75
C ILE A 344 -16.62 11.30 -13.08
N GLY A 345 -17.30 12.02 -13.97
CA GLY A 345 -16.73 12.55 -15.20
C GLY A 345 -16.12 13.93 -14.97
N VAL A 346 -14.83 14.11 -15.26
CA VAL A 346 -14.14 15.42 -15.17
C VAL A 346 -13.72 15.87 -16.56
N GLY A 347 -14.53 16.74 -17.16
CA GLY A 347 -14.40 17.28 -18.51
C GLY A 347 -13.86 18.69 -18.57
N GLY A 348 -13.49 19.14 -19.77
CA GLY A 348 -13.03 20.49 -20.04
C GLY A 348 -11.78 20.54 -20.91
N PHE A 349 -11.50 21.69 -21.49
CA PHE A 349 -10.37 21.85 -22.41
C PHE A 349 -9.00 21.74 -21.73
N SER A 350 -7.94 21.64 -22.52
CA SER A 350 -6.56 21.58 -22.02
C SER A 350 -6.24 22.79 -21.14
N GLY A 351 -5.53 22.56 -20.03
CA GLY A 351 -5.14 23.61 -19.09
C GLY A 351 -6.16 23.95 -17.98
N THR A 352 -7.38 23.40 -18.01
CA THR A 352 -8.42 23.68 -16.98
C THR A 352 -8.23 22.95 -15.65
N GLY A 353 -7.16 22.16 -15.48
CA GLY A 353 -6.86 21.49 -14.21
C GLY A 353 -7.58 20.14 -13.98
N LYS A 354 -8.18 19.54 -15.02
CA LYS A 354 -8.89 18.24 -14.95
C LYS A 354 -8.22 17.18 -14.08
N THR A 355 -6.98 16.85 -14.40
CA THR A 355 -6.22 15.81 -13.70
C THR A 355 -5.95 16.18 -12.24
N THR A 356 -5.75 17.47 -11.94
CA THR A 356 -5.57 17.96 -10.56
C THR A 356 -6.85 17.81 -9.73
N ILE A 357 -8.01 18.12 -10.32
CA ILE A 357 -9.30 17.96 -9.65
C ILE A 357 -9.64 16.49 -9.51
N ALA A 358 -9.53 15.70 -10.58
CA ALA A 358 -9.81 14.27 -10.55
C ALA A 358 -8.95 13.51 -9.51
N ARG A 359 -7.65 13.81 -9.43
CA ARG A 359 -6.75 13.27 -8.39
C ARG A 359 -7.15 13.72 -6.98
N GLY A 360 -7.64 14.94 -6.82
CA GLY A 360 -8.09 15.46 -5.52
C GLY A 360 -9.41 14.87 -5.05
N LEU A 361 -10.28 14.48 -5.99
CA LEU A 361 -11.57 13.85 -5.73
C LEU A 361 -11.41 12.37 -5.37
N ALA A 362 -10.62 11.63 -6.16
CA ALA A 362 -10.56 10.17 -6.10
C ALA A 362 -10.42 9.56 -4.68
N PRO A 363 -9.60 10.09 -3.76
CA PRO A 363 -9.46 9.55 -2.40
C PRO A 363 -10.75 9.51 -1.57
N PHE A 364 -11.73 10.36 -1.90
CA PHE A 364 -12.94 10.56 -1.09
C PHE A 364 -14.19 9.96 -1.73
N ILE A 365 -14.06 9.27 -2.86
CA ILE A 365 -15.20 8.73 -3.62
C ILE A 365 -15.25 7.20 -3.48
N GLY A 366 -16.38 6.69 -3.01
CA GLY A 366 -16.64 5.26 -2.92
C GLY A 366 -16.04 4.61 -1.68
N ARG A 367 -15.64 3.33 -1.81
CA ARG A 367 -15.02 2.55 -0.74
C ARG A 367 -13.52 2.85 -0.60
N LEU A 368 -12.94 2.59 0.56
CA LEU A 368 -11.48 2.67 0.76
C LEU A 368 -10.69 1.79 -0.25
N PRO A 369 -9.55 2.25 -0.78
CA PRO A 369 -8.89 3.54 -0.54
C PRO A 369 -9.31 4.64 -1.54
N GLY A 370 -10.58 4.67 -1.95
CA GLY A 370 -11.15 5.64 -2.88
C GLY A 370 -11.31 5.10 -4.31
N ALA A 371 -11.68 6.00 -5.22
CA ALA A 371 -11.95 5.68 -6.61
C ALA A 371 -10.69 5.42 -7.44
N ILE A 372 -10.86 4.63 -8.50
CA ILE A 372 -9.84 4.45 -9.54
C ILE A 372 -9.89 5.65 -10.48
N HIS A 373 -8.72 6.23 -10.75
CA HIS A 373 -8.55 7.40 -11.60
C HIS A 373 -8.09 6.99 -12.99
N LEU A 374 -9.03 7.02 -13.96
CA LEU A 374 -8.74 6.73 -15.36
C LEU A 374 -8.53 8.03 -16.14
N ARG A 375 -7.42 8.07 -16.90
CA ARG A 375 -6.96 9.26 -17.63
C ARG A 375 -6.89 8.96 -19.12
N THR A 376 -7.67 9.68 -19.92
CA THR A 376 -7.60 9.56 -21.39
C THR A 376 -6.18 9.80 -21.93
N ASP A 377 -5.44 10.75 -21.36
CA ASP A 377 -4.05 11.03 -21.76
C ASP A 377 -3.12 9.84 -21.46
N VAL A 378 -3.28 9.14 -20.33
CA VAL A 378 -2.48 7.94 -20.02
C VAL A 378 -2.84 6.79 -20.96
N GLU A 379 -4.13 6.54 -21.17
CA GLU A 379 -4.58 5.48 -22.08
C GLU A 379 -4.11 5.71 -23.52
N ARG A 380 -4.03 6.98 -23.96
CA ARG A 380 -3.44 7.33 -25.25
C ARG A 380 -1.98 6.88 -25.36
N LYS A 381 -1.17 7.08 -24.32
CA LYS A 381 0.23 6.60 -24.30
C LYS A 381 0.28 5.08 -24.38
N LEU A 382 -0.53 4.40 -23.58
CA LEU A 382 -0.57 2.94 -23.51
C LEU A 382 -0.95 2.32 -24.86
N LEU A 383 -1.96 2.85 -25.54
CA LEU A 383 -2.38 2.38 -26.87
C LEU A 383 -1.29 2.56 -27.93
N LEU A 384 -0.39 3.52 -27.75
CA LEU A 384 0.75 3.76 -28.63
C LEU A 384 2.03 3.02 -28.20
N GLY A 385 1.99 2.27 -27.10
CA GLY A 385 3.17 1.61 -26.52
C GLY A 385 4.21 2.58 -25.97
N LEU A 386 3.80 3.80 -25.61
CA LEU A 386 4.66 4.84 -25.06
C LEU A 386 4.64 4.82 -23.54
N ASN A 387 5.76 5.22 -22.93
CA ASN A 387 5.79 5.53 -21.51
C ASN A 387 4.92 6.76 -21.21
N GLU A 388 4.44 6.87 -19.96
CA GLU A 388 3.50 7.93 -19.58
C GLU A 388 4.03 9.35 -19.90
N THR A 389 5.33 9.60 -19.69
CA THR A 389 5.95 10.91 -19.91
C THR A 389 6.51 11.12 -21.32
N GLU A 390 6.47 10.10 -22.18
CA GLU A 390 6.92 10.20 -23.57
C GLU A 390 5.88 10.92 -24.41
N ARG A 391 6.27 11.95 -25.17
CA ARG A 391 5.33 12.70 -26.01
C ARG A 391 4.79 11.84 -27.15
N ALA A 392 3.47 11.87 -27.34
CA ALA A 392 2.85 11.19 -28.47
C ALA A 392 3.08 12.02 -29.74
N PRO A 393 3.35 11.37 -30.89
CA PRO A 393 3.47 12.07 -32.16
C PRO A 393 2.18 12.82 -32.50
N ALA A 394 2.27 14.02 -33.08
CA ALA A 394 1.11 14.87 -33.36
C ALA A 394 0.11 14.18 -34.32
N GLU A 395 0.61 13.30 -35.18
CA GLU A 395 -0.15 12.51 -36.15
C GLU A 395 -1.09 11.49 -35.50
N THR A 396 -0.90 11.20 -34.20
CA THR A 396 -1.74 10.27 -33.43
C THR A 396 -2.98 10.94 -32.83
N TYR A 397 -3.12 12.26 -32.95
CA TYR A 397 -4.30 13.01 -32.51
C TYR A 397 -5.42 13.02 -33.58
N THR A 398 -5.72 11.85 -34.14
CA THR A 398 -6.86 11.68 -35.06
C THR A 398 -8.16 11.40 -34.31
N LYS A 399 -9.29 11.51 -35.01
CA LYS A 399 -10.60 11.17 -34.45
C LYS A 399 -10.68 9.68 -34.15
N GLU A 400 -10.13 8.83 -35.01
CA GLU A 400 -10.12 7.37 -34.86
C GLU A 400 -9.33 6.95 -33.62
N VAL A 401 -8.13 7.51 -33.40
CA VAL A 401 -7.33 7.22 -32.20
C VAL A 401 -8.04 7.73 -30.95
N SER A 402 -8.66 8.92 -31.01
CA SER A 402 -9.40 9.47 -29.88
C SER A 402 -10.61 8.60 -29.51
N ASN A 403 -11.38 8.11 -30.50
CA ASN A 403 -12.46 7.16 -30.26
C ASN A 403 -11.94 5.88 -29.58
N ALA A 404 -10.84 5.31 -30.06
CA ALA A 404 -10.24 4.11 -29.45
C ALA A 404 -9.78 4.34 -28.00
N VAL A 405 -9.25 5.53 -27.68
CA VAL A 405 -8.90 5.92 -26.30
C VAL A 405 -10.14 5.96 -25.42
N TYR A 406 -11.21 6.62 -25.88
CA TYR A 406 -12.46 6.70 -25.11
C TYR A 406 -13.10 5.33 -24.93
N ASP A 407 -13.16 4.49 -25.97
CA ASP A 407 -13.66 3.11 -25.88
C ASP A 407 -12.89 2.28 -24.84
N GLN A 408 -11.56 2.42 -24.80
CA GLN A 408 -10.71 1.73 -23.83
C GLN A 408 -10.96 2.23 -22.39
N VAL A 409 -11.05 3.55 -22.19
CA VAL A 409 -11.35 4.16 -20.88
C VAL A 409 -12.73 3.71 -20.39
N LEU A 410 -13.74 3.71 -21.27
CA LEU A 410 -15.10 3.28 -20.98
C LEU A 410 -15.14 1.78 -20.61
N THR A 411 -14.39 0.95 -21.33
CA THR A 411 -14.24 -0.48 -21.01
C THR A 411 -13.65 -0.67 -19.61
N LYS A 412 -12.55 0.04 -19.30
CA LYS A 412 -11.90 0.00 -17.98
C LYS A 412 -12.82 0.51 -16.86
N ALA A 413 -13.53 1.61 -17.10
CA ALA A 413 -14.48 2.18 -16.15
C ALA A 413 -15.57 1.15 -15.81
N LYS A 414 -16.13 0.48 -16.81
CA LYS A 414 -17.11 -0.59 -16.61
C LYS A 414 -16.53 -1.76 -15.79
N THR A 415 -15.32 -2.21 -16.09
CA THR A 415 -14.65 -3.27 -15.30
C THR A 415 -14.48 -2.86 -13.84
N VAL A 416 -14.02 -1.64 -13.56
CA VAL A 416 -13.87 -1.11 -12.19
C VAL A 416 -15.21 -1.13 -11.46
N LEU A 417 -16.27 -0.61 -12.08
CA LEU A 417 -17.60 -0.54 -11.48
C LEU A 417 -18.18 -1.94 -11.18
N GLN A 418 -17.92 -2.93 -12.03
CA GLN A 418 -18.32 -4.32 -11.81
C GLN A 418 -17.65 -4.96 -10.58
N THR A 419 -16.49 -4.44 -10.14
CA THR A 419 -15.86 -4.86 -8.88
C THR A 419 -16.48 -4.21 -7.65
N GLY A 420 -17.39 -3.25 -7.82
CA GLY A 420 -17.95 -2.44 -6.75
C GLY A 420 -17.11 -1.21 -6.38
N HIS A 421 -16.04 -0.91 -7.11
CA HIS A 421 -15.24 0.30 -6.92
C HIS A 421 -15.80 1.46 -7.73
N SER A 422 -15.62 2.67 -7.20
CA SER A 422 -15.95 3.90 -7.92
C SER A 422 -14.85 4.28 -8.89
N VAL A 423 -15.18 5.10 -9.88
CA VAL A 423 -14.24 5.57 -10.90
C VAL A 423 -14.36 7.06 -11.11
N VAL A 424 -13.22 7.73 -11.20
CA VAL A 424 -13.09 9.10 -11.68
C VAL A 424 -12.43 9.03 -13.06
N VAL A 425 -13.08 9.59 -14.07
CA VAL A 425 -12.58 9.62 -15.44
C VAL A 425 -12.30 11.06 -15.84
N ASP A 426 -11.06 11.40 -16.18
CA ASP A 426 -10.74 12.70 -16.76
C ASP A 426 -10.30 12.64 -18.22
N GLY A 427 -10.85 13.58 -18.99
CA GLY A 427 -10.60 13.72 -20.41
C GLY A 427 -11.19 15.02 -20.93
N VAL A 428 -10.92 15.35 -22.20
CA VAL A 428 -11.42 16.59 -22.77
C VAL A 428 -12.96 16.59 -22.82
N PHE A 429 -13.54 15.45 -23.22
CA PHE A 429 -14.98 15.23 -23.32
C PHE A 429 -15.66 16.30 -24.19
N ALA A 430 -15.01 16.66 -25.30
CA ALA A 430 -15.52 17.71 -26.19
C ALA A 430 -16.76 17.24 -26.97
N ASP A 431 -16.80 15.96 -27.36
CA ASP A 431 -17.93 15.41 -28.09
C ASP A 431 -19.09 15.07 -27.13
N PRO A 432 -20.32 15.55 -27.37
CA PRO A 432 -21.49 15.18 -26.56
C PRO A 432 -21.70 13.67 -26.42
N SER A 433 -21.33 12.88 -27.43
CA SER A 433 -21.45 11.42 -27.39
C SER A 433 -20.47 10.77 -26.41
N GLU A 434 -19.27 11.34 -26.20
CA GLU A 434 -18.31 10.86 -25.20
C GLU A 434 -18.87 11.05 -23.77
N ARG A 435 -19.51 12.19 -23.52
CA ARG A 435 -20.17 12.49 -22.23
C ARG A 435 -21.36 11.56 -22.01
N GLN A 436 -22.20 11.39 -23.03
CA GLN A 436 -23.36 10.50 -22.96
C GLN A 436 -22.96 9.05 -22.69
N ALA A 437 -21.89 8.57 -23.34
CA ALA A 437 -21.40 7.21 -23.16
C ALA A 437 -20.94 6.94 -21.70
N LEU A 438 -20.30 7.92 -21.05
CA LEU A 438 -19.92 7.78 -19.64
C LEU A 438 -21.14 7.72 -18.70
N GLU A 439 -22.16 8.55 -18.97
CA GLU A 439 -23.43 8.50 -18.25
C GLU A 439 -24.16 7.15 -18.44
N ASP A 440 -24.14 6.62 -19.66
CA ASP A 440 -24.78 5.34 -19.99
C ASP A 440 -24.12 4.16 -19.27
N ILE A 441 -22.79 4.22 -19.06
CA ILE A 441 -22.08 3.23 -18.24
C ILE A 441 -22.62 3.23 -16.82
N ALA A 442 -22.72 4.39 -16.18
CA ALA A 442 -23.21 4.50 -14.81
C ALA A 442 -24.59 3.85 -14.66
N ARG A 443 -25.51 4.14 -15.59
CA ARG A 443 -26.84 3.50 -15.63
C ARG A 443 -26.76 1.98 -15.83
N SER A 444 -25.87 1.50 -16.70
CA SER A 444 -25.74 0.08 -17.00
C SER A 444 -25.14 -0.75 -15.84
N THR A 445 -24.48 -0.10 -14.89
CA THR A 445 -23.83 -0.72 -13.72
C THR A 445 -24.49 -0.35 -12.40
N ASP A 446 -25.67 0.28 -12.41
CA ASP A 446 -26.39 0.76 -11.22
C ASP A 446 -25.56 1.70 -10.31
N ALA A 447 -24.63 2.43 -10.94
CA ALA A 447 -23.77 3.40 -10.29
C ALA A 447 -24.40 4.80 -10.34
N SER A 448 -24.12 5.63 -9.34
CA SER A 448 -24.45 7.05 -9.43
C SER A 448 -23.53 7.77 -10.42
N PHE A 449 -23.98 8.88 -10.99
CA PHE A 449 -23.18 9.68 -11.92
C PHE A 449 -23.17 11.15 -11.53
N SER A 450 -21.97 11.74 -11.54
CA SER A 450 -21.77 13.19 -11.45
C SER A 450 -20.78 13.65 -12.53
N GLY A 451 -21.14 14.69 -13.27
CA GLY A 451 -20.30 15.28 -14.31
C GLY A 451 -19.86 16.68 -13.94
N LEU A 452 -18.55 16.97 -14.02
CA LEU A 452 -17.95 18.28 -13.82
C LEU A 452 -17.34 18.77 -15.13
N TRP A 453 -17.71 19.98 -15.57
CA TRP A 453 -17.10 20.65 -16.70
C TRP A 453 -16.25 21.83 -16.22
N LEU A 454 -14.93 21.68 -16.31
CA LEU A 454 -13.98 22.66 -15.79
C LEU A 454 -13.73 23.79 -16.78
N GLU A 455 -13.74 25.01 -16.26
CA GLU A 455 -13.50 26.24 -17.01
C GLU A 455 -12.37 27.05 -16.40
N ALA A 456 -11.57 27.67 -17.25
CA ALA A 456 -10.51 28.58 -16.87
C ALA A 456 -10.28 29.63 -17.96
N PRO A 457 -9.95 30.87 -17.58
CA PRO A 457 -9.42 31.89 -18.48
C PRO A 457 -8.26 31.39 -19.36
N GLN A 458 -8.16 31.89 -20.60
CA GLN A 458 -7.19 31.41 -21.59
C GLN A 458 -5.73 31.61 -21.14
N ASP A 459 -5.43 32.75 -20.54
CA ASP A 459 -4.13 33.10 -19.96
C ASP A 459 -3.70 32.12 -18.87
N ILE A 460 -4.63 31.73 -17.98
CA ILE A 460 -4.39 30.70 -16.96
C ILE A 460 -4.13 29.33 -17.60
N LYS A 461 -4.95 28.94 -18.60
CA LYS A 461 -4.76 27.66 -19.32
C LYS A 461 -3.39 27.59 -20.00
N SER A 462 -2.99 28.64 -20.71
CA SER A 462 -1.69 28.71 -21.39
C SER A 462 -0.53 28.63 -20.41
N THR A 463 -0.58 29.40 -19.32
CA THR A 463 0.47 29.39 -18.28
C THR A 463 0.63 27.99 -17.69
N ARG A 464 -0.47 27.36 -17.26
CA ARG A 464 -0.48 26.01 -16.70
C ARG A 464 0.09 24.96 -17.65
N VAL A 465 -0.16 25.09 -18.95
CA VAL A 465 0.33 24.13 -19.94
C VAL A 465 1.82 24.33 -20.22
N THR A 466 2.31 25.57 -20.20
CA THR A 466 3.73 25.87 -20.40
C THR A 466 4.60 25.48 -19.20
N GLU A 467 4.08 25.58 -17.97
CA GLU A 467 4.83 25.27 -16.75
C GLU A 467 4.91 23.77 -16.42
N ARG A 468 4.05 22.93 -17.04
CA ARG A 468 4.04 21.48 -16.82
C ARG A 468 5.36 20.83 -17.23
N ARG A 469 5.85 19.92 -16.37
CA ARG A 469 7.00 19.04 -16.63
C ARG A 469 6.64 17.61 -16.25
N ASN A 470 7.11 16.63 -17.00
CA ASN A 470 6.94 15.20 -16.72
C ASN A 470 5.46 14.76 -16.50
N ASP A 471 4.53 15.25 -17.34
CA ASP A 471 3.11 14.87 -17.29
C ASP A 471 2.74 13.99 -18.50
N ALA A 472 1.62 13.26 -18.40
CA ALA A 472 1.08 12.43 -19.49
C ALA A 472 0.42 13.25 -20.61
N SER A 473 -0.03 14.46 -20.29
CA SER A 473 -0.70 15.34 -21.23
C SER A 473 0.29 16.01 -22.19
N ASP A 474 0.11 15.85 -23.50
CA ASP A 474 0.93 16.51 -24.54
C ASP A 474 0.42 17.89 -24.94
N ALA A 475 -0.58 18.42 -24.23
CA ALA A 475 -1.13 19.73 -24.55
C ALA A 475 -0.01 20.79 -24.59
N THR A 476 -0.03 21.64 -25.61
CA THR A 476 0.82 22.81 -25.74
C THR A 476 -0.03 24.08 -25.72
N ALA A 477 0.61 25.26 -25.63
CA ALA A 477 -0.11 26.53 -25.78
C ALA A 477 -0.90 26.61 -27.11
N ASP A 478 -0.37 26.03 -28.18
CA ASP A 478 -1.06 25.94 -29.48
C ASP A 478 -2.31 25.06 -29.40
N VAL A 479 -2.26 23.94 -28.66
CA VAL A 479 -3.44 23.08 -28.42
C VAL A 479 -4.50 23.83 -27.62
N VAL A 480 -4.10 24.57 -26.58
CA VAL A 480 -5.01 25.41 -25.79
C VAL A 480 -5.70 26.44 -26.68
N SER A 481 -4.94 27.11 -27.56
CA SER A 481 -5.51 28.10 -28.48
C SER A 481 -6.52 27.46 -29.44
N ARG A 482 -6.20 26.32 -30.05
CA ARG A 482 -7.11 25.62 -30.97
C ARG A 482 -8.39 25.15 -30.29
N GLN A 483 -8.29 24.68 -29.04
CA GLN A 483 -9.44 24.22 -28.27
C GLN A 483 -10.31 25.35 -27.73
N ASN A 484 -9.78 26.57 -27.60
CA ASN A 484 -10.54 27.71 -27.08
C ASN A 484 -11.70 28.13 -27.99
N ASP A 485 -11.54 27.90 -29.30
CA ASP A 485 -12.55 28.21 -30.32
C ASP A 485 -13.46 27.02 -30.66
N MET A 486 -13.28 25.86 -29.99
CA MET A 486 -14.13 24.69 -30.18
C MET A 486 -15.44 24.82 -29.41
N ASP A 487 -16.54 24.49 -30.07
CA ASP A 487 -17.85 24.33 -29.43
C ASP A 487 -17.98 22.90 -28.88
N PRO A 488 -18.05 22.69 -27.54
CA PRO A 488 -18.27 21.38 -26.95
C PRO A 488 -19.73 20.91 -27.07
N GLY A 489 -20.59 21.68 -27.75
CA GLY A 489 -22.03 21.46 -27.82
C GLY A 489 -22.71 21.74 -26.48
N LEU A 490 -23.92 21.18 -26.30
CA LEU A 490 -24.64 21.29 -25.04
C LEU A 490 -23.90 20.50 -23.94
N VAL A 491 -23.42 21.22 -22.93
CA VAL A 491 -22.78 20.63 -21.74
C VAL A 491 -23.81 20.55 -20.62
N SER A 492 -24.30 19.33 -20.35
CA SER A 492 -25.21 18.99 -19.25
C SER A 492 -24.52 18.86 -17.89
N TRP A 493 -23.19 18.75 -17.89
CA TRP A 493 -22.38 18.60 -16.69
C TRP A 493 -22.27 19.92 -15.91
N THR A 494 -22.12 19.82 -14.59
CA THR A 494 -22.01 20.98 -13.70
C THR A 494 -20.75 21.76 -14.02
N ARG A 495 -20.88 23.04 -14.36
CA ARG A 495 -19.73 23.90 -14.68
C ARG A 495 -19.03 24.35 -13.40
N LEU A 496 -17.70 24.26 -13.39
CA LEU A 496 -16.86 24.67 -12.27
C LEU A 496 -15.73 25.56 -12.77
N GLN A 497 -15.63 26.77 -12.22
CA GLN A 497 -14.50 27.66 -12.50
C GLN A 497 -13.27 27.20 -11.71
N THR A 498 -12.11 27.28 -12.36
CA THR A 498 -10.83 26.77 -11.82
C THR A 498 -9.76 27.84 -11.78
N ASP A 499 -10.16 29.11 -11.67
CA ASP A 499 -9.32 30.30 -11.56
C ASP A 499 -8.77 30.52 -10.13
N ALA A 500 -9.42 29.94 -9.12
CA ALA A 500 -8.91 29.89 -7.74
C ALA A 500 -7.77 28.85 -7.56
N ASP A 501 -7.20 28.82 -6.35
CA ASP A 501 -6.19 27.83 -5.99
C ASP A 501 -6.75 26.40 -5.99
N ALA A 502 -5.89 25.41 -6.20
CA ALA A 502 -6.30 24.02 -6.41
C ALA A 502 -7.06 23.42 -5.21
N VAL A 503 -6.77 23.84 -3.97
CA VAL A 503 -7.43 23.29 -2.78
C VAL A 503 -8.86 23.81 -2.70
N THR A 504 -9.06 25.11 -2.91
CA THR A 504 -10.40 25.72 -2.94
C THR A 504 -11.27 25.06 -4.02
N VAL A 505 -10.74 24.89 -5.23
CA VAL A 505 -11.49 24.26 -6.33
C VAL A 505 -11.77 22.78 -6.04
N GLN A 506 -10.86 22.06 -5.39
CA GLN A 506 -11.07 20.66 -4.97
C GLN A 506 -12.20 20.54 -3.94
N LEU A 507 -12.26 21.43 -2.95
CA LEU A 507 -13.35 21.43 -1.96
C LEU A 507 -14.71 21.72 -2.62
N GLN A 508 -14.76 22.72 -3.50
CA GLN A 508 -15.97 22.99 -4.29
C GLN A 508 -16.36 21.80 -5.16
N ALA A 509 -15.40 21.12 -5.77
CA ALA A 509 -15.67 19.93 -6.56
C ALA A 509 -16.22 18.79 -5.70
N LEU A 510 -15.70 18.59 -4.48
CA LEU A 510 -16.22 17.60 -3.52
C LEU A 510 -17.67 17.89 -3.14
N ASP A 511 -17.99 19.14 -2.80
CA ASP A 511 -19.35 19.57 -2.43
C ASP A 511 -20.37 19.37 -3.57
N LEU A 512 -19.91 19.30 -4.82
CA LEU A 512 -20.77 19.08 -5.99
C LEU A 512 -21.01 17.61 -6.31
N VAL A 513 -20.19 16.69 -5.79
CA VAL A 513 -20.23 15.26 -6.16
C VAL A 513 -20.54 14.32 -5.01
N LEU A 514 -20.36 14.74 -3.76
CA LEU A 514 -20.78 14.06 -2.54
C LEU A 514 -22.18 14.53 -2.11
#